data_AF-A0A9P0JIM5-F1
#
_entry.id   AF-A0A9P0JIM5-F1
#
_cell.length_a   1.000
_cell.length_b   1.000
_cell.length_c   1.000
_cell.angle_alpha   90.00
_cell.angle_beta   90.00
_cell.angle_gamma   90.00
#
_symmetry.space_group_name_H-M   'P 1'
#
loop_
_entity.id
_entity.type
_entity.pdbx_description
1 polymer ?
#
loop_
_entity_poly.entity_id
_entity_poly.type
_entity_poly.pdbx_seq_one_letter_code
_entity_poly.pdbx_strand_id
1 'polypeptide(L)'
;MISSYRIYLKLLIVFSLNFCYSQEFKGFDDTILYKINWPGKDVTDRLAKEQDENTLNVMTAIGESYRCILPKQDEVNKESDTSYNGPSPLELLSPLFSKQACSYRVDTYWIYEVCHGRHVRQYHNEREGKTQKEQEYFLGKWKIFDGLKLEEELKRLANLNYPGPTKTRKVDGVNLPYFEMSMSDGTVCDLSGRPRQTNVLYVCYPQSKHNVFSVKETSTCQYEVIILTSFLCTHPWYKPPNSDELNIDCLPVGDSMRKPHNLKVLQSDTSKLKKQIKMLTNGETKIQVKVQPNKESELNLSKEESLLMHSKTPNNEIDDYVNGYLCLYGGSGWWKYEICYNKYIRQVHKEKGKPDEIVVLGTFNMDEHIKWVTQNPEKKPKLDAFGKRQVISHFYSSGSICEKTGANRETEVDN
;
A
#
# COMPACT_ATOMS: atom_id res chain seq x y z
N MET A 1 -2.65 74.22 31.29
CA MET A 1 -2.45 72.76 31.39
C MET A 1 -2.82 72.06 30.07
N ILE A 2 -2.15 72.38 28.97
CA ILE A 2 -2.33 71.71 27.68
C ILE A 2 -0.93 71.60 27.04
N SER A 3 -0.01 70.91 27.71
CA SER A 3 1.31 70.60 27.13
C SER A 3 1.98 69.39 27.81
N SER A 4 1.19 68.38 28.17
CA SER A 4 1.71 67.14 28.79
C SER A 4 1.07 65.87 28.25
N TYR A 5 0.04 65.97 27.41
CA TYR A 5 -0.72 64.81 26.93
C TYR A 5 -0.27 64.27 25.55
N ARG A 6 0.60 65.01 24.83
CA ARG A 6 1.07 64.62 23.49
C ARG A 6 2.32 63.73 23.47
N ILE A 7 2.96 63.49 24.62
CA ILE A 7 4.15 62.65 24.72
C ILE A 7 3.81 61.21 25.15
N TYR A 8 2.74 61.01 25.92
CA TYR A 8 2.32 59.67 26.35
C TYR A 8 1.58 58.86 25.26
N LEU A 9 1.01 59.51 24.24
CA LEU A 9 0.32 58.80 23.16
C LEU A 9 1.29 58.24 22.09
N LYS A 10 2.55 58.67 22.08
CA LYS A 10 3.59 58.11 21.18
C LYS A 10 4.47 57.04 21.85
N LEU A 11 4.31 56.81 23.15
CA LEU A 11 5.02 55.76 23.90
C LEU A 11 4.18 54.49 24.12
N LEU A 12 2.90 54.49 23.72
CA LEU A 12 1.98 53.36 23.86
C LEU A 12 1.71 52.59 22.54
N ILE A 13 2.48 52.86 21.48
CA ILE A 13 2.39 52.14 20.18
C ILE A 13 3.65 51.28 19.92
N VAL A 14 4.49 51.09 20.94
CA VAL A 14 5.64 50.17 20.88
C VAL A 14 5.47 49.19 22.04
N PHE A 15 5.51 47.89 21.74
CA PHE A 15 5.22 46.74 22.62
C PHE A 15 3.79 46.19 22.63
N SER A 16 3.27 45.90 21.44
CA SER A 16 2.42 44.72 21.26
C SER A 16 2.88 43.93 20.03
N LEU A 17 4.19 43.67 19.94
CA LEU A 17 4.67 42.53 19.18
C LEU A 17 4.28 41.30 19.99
N ASN A 18 3.10 40.75 19.70
CA ASN A 18 2.82 39.35 19.99
C ASN A 18 3.90 38.56 19.22
N PHE A 19 4.98 38.22 19.90
CA PHE A 19 5.83 37.12 19.49
C PHE A 19 4.93 35.90 19.52
N CYS A 20 4.33 35.56 18.39
CA CYS A 20 3.83 34.24 18.16
C CYS A 20 5.08 33.35 18.16
N TYR A 21 5.43 32.81 19.32
CA TYR A 21 6.39 31.73 19.41
C TYR A 21 5.74 30.55 18.67
N SER A 22 6.01 30.41 17.38
CA SER A 22 5.88 29.11 16.76
C SER A 22 6.95 28.25 17.41
N GLN A 23 6.55 27.36 18.31
CA GLN A 23 7.39 26.21 18.66
C GLN A 23 7.57 25.42 17.36
N GLU A 24 8.64 25.75 16.65
CA GLU A 24 9.09 25.00 15.49
C GLU A 24 9.72 23.72 16.04
N PHE A 25 8.93 22.64 16.07
CA PHE A 25 9.42 21.33 16.49
C PHE A 25 10.47 20.85 15.47
N LYS A 26 11.74 21.18 15.70
CA LYS A 26 12.86 20.70 14.89
C LYS A 26 12.88 19.17 14.95
N GLY A 27 12.65 18.54 13.80
CA GLY A 27 12.74 17.09 13.65
C GLY A 27 11.43 16.32 13.85
N PHE A 28 10.27 16.97 13.72
CA PHE A 28 9.00 16.25 13.57
C PHE A 28 8.65 16.14 12.07
N ASP A 29 8.69 14.91 11.54
CA ASP A 29 8.48 14.63 10.12
C ASP A 29 7.27 13.70 9.94
N ASP A 30 6.23 14.19 9.26
CA ASP A 30 4.98 13.44 8.98
C ASP A 30 5.19 12.18 8.13
N THR A 31 6.40 11.98 7.59
CA THR A 31 6.78 10.80 6.81
C THR A 31 7.34 9.66 7.68
N ILE A 32 7.50 9.91 8.98
CA ILE A 32 7.97 8.96 9.99
C ILE A 32 6.80 8.45 10.83
N LEU A 33 6.75 7.13 11.03
CA LEU A 33 5.75 6.50 11.90
C LEU A 33 6.18 6.60 13.36
N TYR A 34 5.48 7.43 14.13
CA TYR A 34 5.61 7.50 15.57
C TYR A 34 4.59 6.59 16.26
N LYS A 35 5.00 6.00 17.39
CA LYS A 35 4.10 5.17 18.22
C LYS A 35 3.76 5.93 19.51
N ILE A 36 2.48 6.19 19.73
CA ILE A 36 2.03 6.87 20.95
C ILE A 36 1.88 5.85 22.08
N ASN A 37 2.60 6.10 23.17
CA ASN A 37 2.60 5.29 24.38
C ASN A 37 1.95 6.06 25.54
N TRP A 38 1.36 5.30 26.47
CA TRP A 38 0.61 5.81 27.62
C TRP A 38 1.13 5.15 28.89
N PRO A 39 2.36 5.49 29.35
CA PRO A 39 3.04 4.78 30.43
C PRO A 39 2.42 5.01 31.82
N GLY A 40 1.57 6.03 31.99
CA GLY A 40 0.88 6.33 33.26
C GLY A 40 1.75 7.09 34.27
N LYS A 41 1.21 7.32 35.49
CA LYS A 41 1.82 8.18 36.53
C LYS A 41 3.03 7.57 37.26
N ASP A 42 3.35 6.28 37.11
CA ASP A 42 4.42 5.62 37.90
C ASP A 42 5.83 5.70 37.26
N VAL A 43 5.96 6.19 36.02
CA VAL A 43 7.26 6.41 35.34
C VAL A 43 7.78 7.85 35.55
N THR A 44 7.15 8.56 36.50
CA THR A 44 7.26 10.01 36.71
C THR A 44 8.63 10.50 37.16
N ASP A 45 9.45 9.68 37.83
CA ASP A 45 10.70 10.17 38.43
C ASP A 45 11.95 10.05 37.55
N ARG A 46 11.90 9.29 36.44
CA ARG A 46 13.06 9.10 35.55
C ARG A 46 13.04 9.96 34.28
N LEU A 47 11.86 10.24 33.73
CA LEU A 47 11.74 11.00 32.47
C LEU A 47 11.53 12.50 32.67
N ALA A 48 11.07 12.94 33.84
CA ALA A 48 10.80 14.36 34.13
C ALA A 48 12.06 15.20 34.41
N LYS A 49 13.25 14.58 34.48
CA LYS A 49 14.51 15.30 34.71
C LYS A 49 15.24 15.73 33.46
N GLU A 50 14.83 15.26 32.28
CA GLU A 50 15.55 15.55 31.03
C GLU A 50 14.57 15.97 29.94
N GLN A 51 14.73 17.22 29.47
CA GLN A 51 14.16 17.84 28.28
C GLN A 51 12.78 18.51 28.40
N ASP A 52 12.80 19.75 28.91
CA ASP A 52 11.66 20.68 28.89
C ASP A 52 11.36 21.26 27.48
N GLU A 53 12.25 21.08 26.50
CA GLU A 53 12.16 21.76 25.19
C GLU A 53 11.33 21.04 24.10
N ASN A 54 10.99 19.75 24.28
CA ASN A 54 10.27 18.94 23.27
C ASN A 54 8.95 18.34 23.78
N THR A 55 8.15 19.12 24.51
CA THR A 55 6.86 18.67 25.05
C THR A 55 5.67 19.34 24.36
N LEU A 56 4.62 18.56 24.10
CA LEU A 56 3.36 19.01 23.50
C LEU A 56 2.19 18.68 24.44
N ASN A 57 1.37 19.67 24.75
CA ASN A 57 0.13 19.45 25.51
C ASN A 57 -1.03 19.15 24.54
N VAL A 58 -1.71 18.04 24.76
CA VAL A 58 -2.84 17.58 23.94
C VAL A 58 -4.07 17.34 24.81
N MET A 59 -5.25 17.51 24.23
CA MET A 59 -6.52 17.31 24.92
C MET A 59 -7.45 16.47 24.04
N THR A 60 -8.13 15.50 24.64
CA THR A 60 -9.14 14.69 23.97
C THR A 60 -10.46 15.47 23.84
N ALA A 61 -11.36 15.02 22.95
CA ALA A 61 -12.68 15.62 22.77
C ALA A 61 -13.56 15.62 24.03
N ILE A 62 -13.27 14.74 25.00
CA ILE A 62 -13.98 14.63 26.27
C ILE A 62 -13.26 15.33 27.43
N GLY A 63 -12.22 16.13 27.15
CA GLY A 63 -11.53 16.96 28.13
C GLY A 63 -10.37 16.29 28.87
N GLU A 64 -10.04 15.03 28.59
CA GLU A 64 -8.84 14.40 29.18
C GLU A 64 -7.58 15.07 28.61
N SER A 65 -6.69 15.52 29.48
CA SER A 65 -5.49 16.30 29.13
C SER A 65 -4.21 15.50 29.34
N TYR A 66 -3.28 15.62 28.39
CA TYR A 66 -2.02 14.89 28.40
C TYR A 66 -0.84 15.75 27.95
N ARG A 67 0.34 15.48 28.50
CA ARG A 67 1.62 16.07 28.08
C ARG A 67 2.44 14.99 27.38
N CYS A 68 2.67 15.15 26.09
CA CYS A 68 3.39 14.23 25.23
C CYS A 68 4.84 14.69 25.01
N ILE A 69 5.78 13.76 25.12
CA ILE A 69 7.22 14.00 24.91
C ILE A 69 7.57 13.52 23.50
N LEU A 70 8.11 14.41 22.67
CA LEU A 70 8.50 14.11 21.29
C LEU A 70 9.98 13.69 21.21
N PRO A 71 10.32 12.60 20.50
CA PRO A 71 11.72 12.16 20.36
C PRO A 71 12.52 13.14 19.48
N LYS A 72 13.82 13.30 19.78
CA LYS A 72 14.75 14.11 18.97
C LYS A 72 15.28 13.31 17.78
N GLN A 73 15.01 13.78 16.56
CA GLN A 73 15.37 13.07 15.30
C GLN A 73 16.88 13.03 15.01
N ASP A 74 17.66 13.96 15.56
CA ASP A 74 19.10 14.11 15.27
C ASP A 74 20.00 13.02 15.90
N GLU A 75 19.51 12.27 16.88
CA GLU A 75 20.28 11.22 17.58
C GLU A 75 20.12 9.84 16.92
N VAL A 76 18.92 9.51 16.43
CA VAL A 76 18.61 8.21 15.77
C VAL A 76 19.44 7.99 14.50
N ASN A 77 19.69 9.05 13.72
CA ASN A 77 20.47 8.95 12.49
C ASN A 77 21.98 8.83 12.75
N LYS A 78 22.51 9.42 13.83
CA LYS A 78 23.97 9.44 14.12
C LYS A 78 24.47 8.14 14.74
N GLU A 79 23.66 7.43 15.53
CA GLU A 79 24.07 6.15 16.11
C GLU A 79 24.10 5.01 15.06
N SER A 80 23.26 5.08 14.03
CA SER A 80 23.21 4.09 12.94
C SER A 80 24.47 4.06 12.05
N ASP A 81 25.33 5.08 12.17
CA ASP A 81 26.48 5.32 11.30
C ASP A 81 27.80 4.72 11.84
N THR A 82 27.80 4.12 13.03
CA THR A 82 29.03 3.58 13.62
C THR A 82 29.06 2.05 13.66
N SER A 83 29.76 1.46 12.68
CA SER A 83 30.26 0.07 12.64
C SER A 83 29.28 -1.04 12.20
N TYR A 84 28.58 -0.87 11.08
CA TYR A 84 28.04 -2.04 10.38
C TYR A 84 29.19 -2.79 9.65
N ASN A 85 29.61 -3.92 10.22
CA ASN A 85 30.61 -4.82 9.63
C ASN A 85 29.96 -6.02 8.88
N GLY A 86 28.67 -5.91 8.57
CA GLY A 86 27.92 -6.98 7.89
C GLY A 86 28.06 -6.93 6.36
N PRO A 87 27.36 -7.84 5.66
CA PRO A 87 27.41 -7.92 4.20
C PRO A 87 26.85 -6.67 3.53
N SER A 88 27.38 -6.36 2.34
CA SER A 88 26.91 -5.22 1.54
C SER A 88 25.45 -5.40 1.10
N PRO A 89 24.73 -4.32 0.72
CA PRO A 89 23.36 -4.42 0.22
C PRO A 89 23.23 -5.36 -0.98
N LEU A 90 24.23 -5.39 -1.85
CA LEU A 90 24.27 -6.29 -3.00
C LEU A 90 24.45 -7.76 -2.58
N GLU A 91 25.31 -8.03 -1.59
CA GLU A 91 25.50 -9.37 -1.03
C GLU A 91 24.24 -9.88 -0.33
N LEU A 92 23.54 -9.01 0.41
CA LEU A 92 22.24 -9.33 1.01
C LEU A 92 21.19 -9.69 -0.04
N LEU A 93 21.20 -9.01 -1.19
CA LEU A 93 20.29 -9.30 -2.30
C LEU A 93 20.74 -10.50 -3.17
N SER A 94 21.98 -10.96 -3.04
CA SER A 94 22.53 -12.06 -3.84
C SER A 94 21.67 -13.32 -3.89
N PRO A 95 20.95 -13.75 -2.82
CA PRO A 95 20.10 -14.93 -2.91
C PRO A 95 18.92 -14.78 -3.88
N LEU A 96 18.46 -13.54 -4.15
CA LEU A 96 17.46 -13.28 -5.20
C LEU A 96 18.05 -13.47 -6.60
N PHE A 97 19.30 -13.07 -6.79
CA PHE A 97 19.98 -13.13 -8.08
C PHE A 97 20.45 -14.55 -8.42
N SER A 98 21.09 -15.24 -7.47
CA SER A 98 21.69 -16.57 -7.69
C SER A 98 20.65 -17.67 -7.89
N LYS A 99 19.48 -17.57 -7.25
CA LYS A 99 18.41 -18.57 -7.38
C LYS A 99 17.57 -18.40 -8.65
N GLN A 100 17.92 -17.45 -9.52
CA GLN A 100 17.16 -17.07 -10.70
C GLN A 100 15.69 -16.72 -10.38
N ALA A 101 15.44 -16.21 -9.16
CA ALA A 101 14.10 -15.94 -8.68
C ALA A 101 13.44 -14.83 -9.51
N CYS A 102 12.17 -15.00 -9.80
CA CYS A 102 11.35 -13.99 -10.47
C CYS A 102 10.15 -13.61 -9.60
N SER A 103 9.83 -12.33 -9.64
CA SER A 103 8.70 -11.76 -8.91
C SER A 103 7.69 -11.20 -9.90
N TYR A 104 6.41 -11.41 -9.59
CA TYR A 104 5.33 -11.15 -10.54
C TYR A 104 4.36 -10.09 -10.02
N ARG A 105 3.83 -9.28 -10.94
CA ARG A 105 2.70 -8.38 -10.70
C ARG A 105 1.77 -8.48 -11.89
N VAL A 106 0.50 -8.74 -11.63
CA VAL A 106 -0.54 -8.55 -12.64
C VAL A 106 -1.09 -7.14 -12.47
N ASP A 107 -1.05 -6.35 -13.53
CA ASP A 107 -1.70 -5.05 -13.60
C ASP A 107 -2.58 -4.99 -14.84
N THR A 108 -3.88 -5.11 -14.61
CA THR A 108 -4.91 -4.90 -15.62
C THR A 108 -4.71 -5.74 -16.90
N TYR A 109 -3.93 -5.21 -17.84
CA TYR A 109 -3.63 -5.77 -19.13
C TYR A 109 -2.25 -6.43 -19.11
N TRP A 110 -1.26 -5.83 -18.44
CA TRP A 110 0.12 -6.32 -18.43
C TRP A 110 0.37 -7.25 -17.25
N ILE A 111 1.17 -8.28 -17.52
CA ILE A 111 1.80 -9.09 -16.49
C ILE A 111 3.27 -8.69 -16.48
N TYR A 112 3.72 -8.17 -15.35
CA TYR A 112 5.11 -7.83 -15.12
C TYR A 112 5.83 -8.98 -14.43
N GLU A 113 6.96 -9.37 -15.00
CA GLU A 113 7.89 -10.35 -14.48
C GLU A 113 9.24 -9.66 -14.25
N VAL A 114 9.69 -9.71 -13.00
CA VAL A 114 10.98 -9.17 -12.57
C VAL A 114 11.86 -10.34 -12.20
N CYS A 115 12.66 -10.82 -13.13
CA CYS A 115 13.68 -11.81 -12.84
C CYS A 115 14.91 -11.10 -12.30
N HIS A 116 15.12 -11.22 -10.98
CA HIS A 116 16.11 -10.45 -10.24
C HIS A 116 17.51 -10.72 -10.81
N GLY A 117 18.22 -9.64 -11.16
CA GLY A 117 19.54 -9.73 -11.78
C GLY A 117 19.52 -10.39 -13.17
N ARG A 118 18.42 -10.31 -13.92
CA ARG A 118 18.39 -10.79 -15.32
C ARG A 118 17.66 -9.81 -16.22
N HIS A 119 16.36 -9.63 -15.98
CA HIS A 119 15.54 -8.78 -16.81
C HIS A 119 14.24 -8.40 -16.13
N VAL A 120 13.66 -7.31 -16.60
CA VAL A 120 12.26 -6.96 -16.37
C VAL A 120 11.53 -7.16 -17.70
N ARG A 121 10.44 -7.90 -17.66
CA ARG A 121 9.61 -8.24 -18.81
C ARG A 121 8.17 -7.85 -18.49
N GLN A 122 7.47 -7.33 -19.48
CA GLN A 122 6.01 -7.27 -19.47
C GLN A 122 5.48 -8.13 -20.60
N TYR A 123 4.38 -8.83 -20.35
CA TYR A 123 3.71 -9.60 -21.37
C TYR A 123 2.19 -9.62 -21.16
N HIS A 124 1.47 -9.79 -22.27
CA HIS A 124 0.03 -10.00 -22.29
C HIS A 124 -0.28 -11.24 -23.12
N ASN A 125 -1.19 -12.08 -22.62
CA ASN A 125 -1.61 -13.30 -23.29
C ASN A 125 -3.02 -13.10 -23.85
N GLU A 126 -3.12 -13.02 -25.17
CA GLU A 126 -4.40 -12.96 -25.88
C GLU A 126 -4.76 -14.37 -26.39
N ARG A 127 -5.96 -14.83 -26.06
CA ARG A 127 -6.48 -16.14 -26.50
C ARG A 127 -7.53 -15.93 -27.57
N GLU A 128 -7.16 -16.09 -28.83
CA GLU A 128 -8.10 -16.16 -29.95
C GLU A 128 -8.25 -17.62 -30.39
N GLY A 129 -9.32 -18.29 -29.93
CA GLY A 129 -9.63 -19.67 -30.31
C GLY A 129 -8.56 -20.69 -29.85
N LYS A 130 -7.95 -21.41 -30.80
CA LYS A 130 -6.87 -22.40 -30.55
C LYS A 130 -5.46 -21.80 -30.54
N THR A 131 -5.30 -20.54 -30.92
CA THR A 131 -4.00 -19.87 -31.03
C THR A 131 -3.81 -18.87 -29.89
N GLN A 132 -2.76 -19.07 -29.08
CA GLN A 132 -2.36 -18.13 -28.04
C GLN A 132 -1.31 -17.18 -28.64
N LYS A 133 -1.60 -15.88 -28.71
CA LYS A 133 -0.65 -14.86 -29.15
C LYS A 133 -0.14 -14.11 -27.93
N GLU A 134 1.17 -14.18 -27.69
CA GLU A 134 1.83 -13.50 -26.58
C GLU A 134 2.47 -12.21 -27.09
N GLN A 135 2.04 -11.08 -26.53
CA GLN A 135 2.69 -9.80 -26.76
C GLN A 135 3.70 -9.57 -25.64
N GLU A 136 4.96 -9.40 -25.99
CA GLU A 136 6.07 -9.34 -25.03
C GLU A 136 6.98 -8.13 -25.26
N TYR A 137 7.37 -7.47 -24.16
CA TYR A 137 8.40 -6.45 -24.15
C TYR A 137 9.35 -6.63 -22.98
N PHE A 138 10.66 -6.59 -23.24
CA PHE A 138 11.65 -6.41 -22.20
C PHE A 138 11.73 -4.93 -21.85
N LEU A 139 11.54 -4.60 -20.57
CA LEU A 139 11.63 -3.25 -20.05
C LEU A 139 13.05 -2.89 -19.61
N GLY A 140 13.93 -3.88 -19.57
CA GLY A 140 15.34 -3.76 -19.28
C GLY A 140 15.94 -5.14 -19.05
N LYS A 141 17.23 -5.25 -19.32
CA LYS A 141 18.07 -6.41 -19.08
C LYS A 141 19.25 -5.97 -18.24
N TRP A 142 19.68 -6.83 -17.34
CA TRP A 142 20.89 -6.59 -16.58
C TRP A 142 22.07 -7.12 -17.38
N LYS A 143 22.81 -6.22 -18.02
CA LYS A 143 24.04 -6.55 -18.73
C LYS A 143 25.18 -6.77 -17.73
N ILE A 144 25.20 -7.94 -17.12
CA ILE A 144 26.36 -8.38 -16.33
C ILE A 144 27.42 -9.11 -17.16
N PHE A 145 27.09 -9.47 -18.41
CA PHE A 145 27.93 -10.34 -19.23
C PHE A 145 28.36 -9.70 -20.55
N ASP A 146 29.19 -8.66 -20.46
CA ASP A 146 30.33 -8.49 -21.37
C ASP A 146 31.55 -8.61 -20.45
N GLY A 147 32.13 -9.82 -20.36
CA GLY A 147 33.02 -10.31 -19.28
C GLY A 147 34.27 -9.49 -18.91
N LEU A 148 34.45 -8.29 -19.49
CA LEU A 148 35.52 -7.34 -19.18
C LEU A 148 35.17 -6.34 -18.06
N LYS A 149 33.92 -6.27 -17.57
CA LYS A 149 33.47 -5.23 -16.61
C LYS A 149 32.76 -5.71 -15.34
N LEU A 150 32.71 -7.02 -15.10
CA LEU A 150 31.93 -7.58 -14.00
C LEU A 150 32.42 -7.13 -12.62
N GLU A 151 33.73 -7.20 -12.36
CA GLU A 151 34.29 -6.79 -11.07
C GLU A 151 34.15 -5.28 -10.81
N GLU A 152 34.33 -4.45 -11.83
CA GLU A 152 34.16 -2.99 -11.71
C GLU A 152 32.71 -2.62 -11.42
N GLU A 153 31.75 -3.26 -12.08
CA GLU A 153 30.33 -2.99 -11.85
C GLU A 153 29.87 -3.50 -10.49
N LEU A 154 30.37 -4.65 -10.03
CA LEU A 154 30.12 -5.15 -8.67
C LEU A 154 30.69 -4.20 -7.61
N LYS A 155 31.90 -3.67 -7.82
CA LYS A 155 32.50 -2.64 -6.94
C LYS A 155 31.70 -1.34 -6.96
N ARG A 156 31.20 -0.92 -8.12
CA ARG A 156 30.33 0.26 -8.26
C ARG A 156 29.02 0.06 -7.50
N LEU A 157 28.36 -1.09 -7.69
CA LEU A 157 27.09 -1.42 -7.04
C LEU A 157 27.25 -1.55 -5.52
N ALA A 158 28.36 -2.12 -5.04
CA ALA A 158 28.66 -2.19 -3.62
C ALA A 158 28.81 -0.80 -2.97
N ASN A 159 29.31 0.18 -3.72
CA ASN A 159 29.54 1.56 -3.25
C ASN A 159 28.44 2.57 -3.63
N LEU A 160 27.39 2.14 -4.35
CA LEU A 160 26.40 3.04 -4.96
C LEU A 160 25.68 3.94 -3.94
N ASN A 161 25.53 3.45 -2.71
CA ASN A 161 24.83 4.10 -1.60
C ASN A 161 25.78 4.34 -0.40
N TYR A 162 27.09 4.49 -0.61
CA TYR A 162 28.04 4.87 0.45
C TYR A 162 28.17 6.42 0.53
N PRO A 163 28.17 7.06 1.71
CA PRO A 163 28.11 6.52 3.08
C PRO A 163 26.68 6.30 3.60
N GLY A 164 25.69 6.27 2.73
CA GLY A 164 24.30 5.97 3.06
C GLY A 164 23.37 6.20 1.86
N PRO A 165 22.18 5.57 1.81
CA PRO A 165 21.19 5.85 0.78
C PRO A 165 20.67 7.28 0.95
N THR A 166 20.87 8.10 -0.08
CA THR A 166 20.43 9.51 -0.08
C THR A 166 19.00 9.69 -0.60
N LYS A 167 18.45 8.66 -1.25
CA LYS A 167 17.11 8.69 -1.87
C LYS A 167 16.16 7.78 -1.11
N THR A 168 14.89 8.21 -1.03
CA THR A 168 13.80 7.45 -0.42
C THR A 168 12.59 7.34 -1.36
N ARG A 169 11.74 6.34 -1.11
CA ARG A 169 10.47 6.13 -1.82
C ARG A 169 9.35 5.86 -0.84
N LYS A 170 8.16 6.38 -1.16
CA LYS A 170 6.97 6.23 -0.34
C LYS A 170 6.35 4.84 -0.54
N VAL A 171 6.39 4.01 0.50
CA VAL A 171 5.77 2.69 0.57
C VAL A 171 4.85 2.68 1.79
N ASP A 172 3.57 2.31 1.61
CA ASP A 172 2.55 2.31 2.66
C ASP A 172 2.45 3.62 3.47
N GLY A 173 2.73 4.75 2.83
CA GLY A 173 2.70 6.07 3.47
C GLY A 173 4.02 6.53 4.07
N VAL A 174 5.02 5.66 4.16
CA VAL A 174 6.31 5.91 4.81
C VAL A 174 7.41 6.11 3.77
N ASN A 175 8.28 7.09 3.97
CA ASN A 175 9.46 7.25 3.13
C ASN A 175 10.55 6.27 3.56
N LEU A 176 10.87 5.30 2.71
CA LEU A 176 11.86 4.28 2.99
C LEU A 176 13.08 4.41 2.06
N PRO A 177 14.30 4.25 2.58
CA PRO A 177 15.52 4.12 1.77
C PRO A 177 15.47 2.86 0.90
N TYR A 178 16.15 2.91 -0.25
CA TYR A 178 16.14 1.81 -1.22
C TYR A 178 17.50 1.61 -1.90
N PHE A 179 17.75 0.37 -2.30
CA PHE A 179 18.88 0.02 -3.16
C PHE A 179 18.41 0.06 -4.62
N GLU A 180 19.04 0.90 -5.45
CA GLU A 180 18.66 1.13 -6.85
C GLU A 180 19.51 0.28 -7.79
N MET A 181 18.86 -0.42 -8.72
CA MET A 181 19.53 -1.14 -9.79
C MET A 181 18.91 -0.79 -11.14
N SER A 182 19.73 -0.21 -12.02
CA SER A 182 19.30 0.13 -13.38
C SER A 182 19.45 -1.06 -14.33
N MET A 183 18.41 -1.31 -15.12
CA MET A 183 18.38 -2.30 -16.19
C MET A 183 18.13 -1.61 -17.53
N SER A 184 18.98 -1.86 -18.51
CA SER A 184 18.98 -1.20 -19.82
C SER A 184 18.77 -2.20 -20.96
N ASP A 185 18.78 -1.74 -22.21
CA ASP A 185 18.77 -2.63 -23.38
C ASP A 185 17.54 -3.56 -23.45
N GLY A 186 16.38 -3.02 -23.06
CA GLY A 186 15.09 -3.62 -23.31
C GLY A 186 14.69 -3.58 -24.79
N THR A 187 13.49 -4.06 -25.08
CA THR A 187 12.90 -4.00 -26.43
C THR A 187 12.81 -2.54 -26.88
N VAL A 188 13.21 -2.27 -28.13
CA VAL A 188 13.19 -0.92 -28.72
C VAL A 188 11.78 -0.33 -28.64
N CYS A 189 11.69 0.87 -28.09
CA CYS A 189 10.47 1.65 -28.00
C CYS A 189 10.09 2.16 -29.38
N ASP A 190 8.86 1.89 -29.78
CA ASP A 190 8.21 2.39 -30.99
C ASP A 190 8.03 3.91 -30.96
N LEU A 191 7.72 4.48 -29.79
CA LEU A 191 7.48 5.91 -29.63
C LEU A 191 8.78 6.73 -29.59
N SER A 192 9.80 6.26 -28.86
CA SER A 192 11.04 7.02 -28.65
C SER A 192 12.20 6.56 -29.54
N GLY A 193 12.10 5.40 -30.19
CA GLY A 193 13.17 4.76 -30.94
C GLY A 193 14.32 4.22 -30.07
N ARG A 194 14.27 4.38 -28.74
CA ARG A 194 15.33 3.97 -27.81
C ARG A 194 14.98 2.66 -27.11
N PRO A 195 15.97 1.84 -26.70
CA PRO A 195 15.72 0.66 -25.87
C PRO A 195 15.03 1.05 -24.56
N ARG A 196 13.99 0.30 -24.16
CA ARG A 196 13.33 0.47 -22.86
C ARG A 196 14.32 0.28 -21.71
N GLN A 197 14.14 1.03 -20.63
CA GLN A 197 15.00 0.98 -19.44
C GLN A 197 14.15 1.00 -18.17
N THR A 198 14.64 0.35 -17.11
CA THR A 198 13.94 0.23 -15.83
C THR A 198 14.87 0.44 -14.66
N ASN A 199 14.45 1.24 -13.68
CA ASN A 199 15.09 1.29 -12.36
C ASN A 199 14.33 0.40 -11.39
N VAL A 200 15.00 -0.64 -10.88
CA VAL A 200 14.46 -1.57 -9.90
C VAL A 200 14.93 -1.14 -8.51
N LEU A 201 13.99 -0.77 -7.65
CA LEU A 201 14.21 -0.24 -6.32
C LEU A 201 13.90 -1.34 -5.29
N TYR A 202 14.92 -1.81 -4.58
CA TYR A 202 14.76 -2.79 -3.50
C TYR A 202 14.59 -2.05 -2.17
N VAL A 203 13.44 -2.23 -1.54
CA VAL A 203 13.07 -1.60 -0.27
C VAL A 203 12.96 -2.66 0.82
N CYS A 204 13.51 -2.38 2.01
CA CYS A 204 13.32 -3.27 3.15
C CYS A 204 11.85 -3.35 3.55
N TYR A 205 11.33 -4.58 3.63
CA TYR A 205 10.03 -4.86 4.23
C TYR A 205 10.09 -6.22 4.95
N PRO A 206 10.12 -6.26 6.30
CA PRO A 206 10.41 -7.48 7.06
C PRO A 206 9.47 -8.66 6.77
N GLN A 207 8.19 -8.38 6.49
CA GLN A 207 7.16 -9.40 6.24
C GLN A 207 7.04 -9.79 4.76
N SER A 208 7.86 -9.23 3.87
CA SER A 208 7.71 -9.46 2.43
C SER A 208 8.34 -10.78 2.00
N LYS A 209 7.70 -11.42 1.02
CA LYS A 209 8.21 -12.59 0.29
C LYS A 209 8.91 -12.19 -1.02
N HIS A 210 9.54 -11.02 -1.05
CA HIS A 210 10.25 -10.48 -2.22
C HIS A 210 9.34 -10.05 -3.38
N ASN A 211 8.10 -9.64 -3.10
CA ASN A 211 7.11 -9.35 -4.14
C ASN A 211 7.30 -7.97 -4.79
N VAL A 212 6.77 -7.82 -6.00
CA VAL A 212 6.63 -6.53 -6.69
C VAL A 212 5.50 -5.72 -6.04
N PHE A 213 5.83 -4.55 -5.51
CA PHE A 213 4.86 -3.63 -4.90
C PHE A 213 4.22 -2.71 -5.94
N SER A 214 5.04 -2.07 -6.77
CA SER A 214 4.54 -1.19 -7.83
C SER A 214 5.41 -1.27 -9.08
N VAL A 215 4.76 -1.10 -10.22
CA VAL A 215 5.39 -0.84 -11.51
C VAL A 215 4.78 0.45 -12.03
N LYS A 216 5.62 1.39 -12.47
CA LYS A 216 5.18 2.68 -13.02
C LYS A 216 6.02 3.05 -14.23
N GLU A 217 5.39 3.53 -15.29
CA GLU A 217 6.09 4.20 -16.38
C GLU A 217 6.26 5.68 -16.00
N THR A 218 7.48 6.07 -15.66
CA THR A 218 7.79 7.42 -15.16
C THR A 218 7.96 8.42 -16.29
N SER A 219 8.38 7.95 -17.46
CA SER A 219 8.36 8.66 -18.73
C SER A 219 8.28 7.64 -19.87
N THR A 220 8.08 8.09 -21.12
CA THR A 220 7.91 7.18 -22.27
C THR A 220 9.02 6.13 -22.33
N CYS A 221 8.64 4.86 -22.17
CA CYS A 221 9.54 3.70 -22.20
C CYS A 221 10.62 3.68 -21.10
N GLN A 222 10.42 4.43 -20.01
CA GLN A 222 11.22 4.38 -18.79
C GLN A 222 10.34 3.96 -17.61
N TYR A 223 10.78 2.94 -16.90
CA TYR A 223 10.00 2.31 -15.85
C TYR A 223 10.68 2.39 -14.49
N GLU A 224 9.88 2.45 -13.43
CA GLU A 224 10.28 2.31 -12.05
C GLU A 224 9.54 1.12 -11.45
N VAL A 225 10.29 0.20 -10.84
CA VAL A 225 9.75 -1.00 -10.20
C VAL A 225 10.18 -1.01 -8.75
N ILE A 226 9.23 -1.15 -7.82
CA ILE A 226 9.52 -1.28 -6.38
C ILE A 226 9.37 -2.74 -5.97
N ILE A 227 10.44 -3.32 -5.44
CA ILE A 227 10.49 -4.67 -4.86
C ILE A 227 10.57 -4.54 -3.35
N LEU A 228 9.62 -5.15 -2.63
CA LEU A 228 9.68 -5.25 -1.18
C LEU A 228 10.43 -6.51 -0.80
N THR A 229 11.52 -6.41 -0.05
CA THR A 229 12.37 -7.55 0.29
C THR A 229 12.75 -7.53 1.76
N SER A 230 12.74 -8.70 2.41
CA SER A 230 13.22 -8.83 3.78
C SER A 230 14.75 -8.84 3.88
N PHE A 231 15.46 -9.11 2.78
CA PHE A 231 16.92 -9.28 2.80
C PHE A 231 17.69 -7.99 3.11
N LEU A 232 17.18 -6.83 2.74
CA LEU A 232 17.83 -5.55 3.08
C LEU A 232 17.60 -5.12 4.53
N CYS A 233 16.67 -5.75 5.24
CA CYS A 233 16.27 -5.32 6.58
C CYS A 233 17.30 -5.59 7.67
N THR A 234 18.33 -6.40 7.39
CA THR A 234 19.48 -6.59 8.28
C THR A 234 20.46 -5.43 8.22
N HIS A 235 20.42 -4.63 7.15
CA HIS A 235 21.33 -3.52 6.96
C HIS A 235 20.76 -2.25 7.63
N PRO A 236 21.51 -1.58 8.54
CA PRO A 236 21.02 -0.42 9.30
C PRO A 236 20.46 0.69 8.42
N TRP A 237 21.19 1.07 7.36
CA TRP A 237 20.74 2.10 6.41
C TRP A 237 19.40 1.85 5.70
N TYR A 238 18.97 0.59 5.57
CA TYR A 238 17.73 0.27 4.86
C TYR A 238 16.59 -0.06 5.82
N LYS A 239 16.89 -0.20 7.11
CA LYS A 239 15.87 -0.48 8.12
C LYS A 239 14.92 0.72 8.19
N PRO A 240 13.60 0.50 8.25
CA PRO A 240 12.67 1.57 8.62
C PRO A 240 13.16 2.17 9.95
N PRO A 241 13.10 3.50 10.12
CA PRO A 241 13.46 4.10 11.40
C PRO A 241 12.67 3.40 12.52
N ASN A 242 13.38 2.92 13.56
CA ASN A 242 12.82 2.04 14.57
C ASN A 242 11.61 2.69 15.23
N SER A 243 10.43 2.05 15.16
CA SER A 243 9.24 2.53 15.87
C SER A 243 9.41 2.56 17.39
N ASP A 244 10.36 1.78 17.93
CA ASP A 244 10.66 1.73 19.36
C ASP A 244 11.55 2.89 19.84
N GLU A 245 12.31 3.54 18.93
CA GLU A 245 13.08 4.76 19.20
C GLU A 245 12.25 6.03 18.92
N LEU A 246 11.12 5.88 18.23
CA LEU A 246 10.19 6.95 17.86
C LEU A 246 8.89 6.90 18.67
N ASN A 247 9.01 6.52 19.94
CA ASN A 247 7.89 6.51 20.87
C ASN A 247 7.56 7.93 21.34
N ILE A 248 6.30 8.32 21.25
CA ILE A 248 5.76 9.54 21.85
C ILE A 248 5.09 9.13 23.15
N ASP A 249 5.74 9.41 24.28
CA ASP A 249 5.19 9.09 25.60
C ASP A 249 4.26 10.22 26.05
N CYS A 250 2.96 9.93 26.18
CA CYS A 250 1.94 10.86 26.63
C CYS A 250 1.54 10.59 28.09
N LEU A 251 1.81 11.58 28.95
CA LEU A 251 1.58 11.54 30.40
C LEU A 251 0.27 12.25 30.77
N PRO A 252 -0.55 11.69 31.67
CA PRO A 252 -1.78 12.34 32.09
C PRO A 252 -1.51 13.60 32.93
N VAL A 253 -2.23 14.68 32.61
CA VAL A 253 -2.20 15.94 33.36
C VAL A 253 -3.46 16.05 34.22
N GLY A 254 -3.30 16.43 35.48
CA GLY A 254 -4.39 16.56 36.46
C GLY A 254 -5.03 15.20 36.81
N ASP A 255 -6.36 15.16 36.76
CA ASP A 255 -7.19 13.98 37.08
C ASP A 255 -7.44 13.05 35.87
N SER A 256 -6.81 13.34 34.73
CA SER A 256 -6.93 12.51 33.53
C SER A 256 -6.45 11.07 33.79
N MET A 257 -7.17 10.10 33.23
CA MET A 257 -6.80 8.68 33.36
C MET A 257 -5.46 8.38 32.68
N ARG A 258 -4.77 7.31 33.09
CA ARG A 258 -3.46 6.90 32.49
C ARG A 258 -3.47 6.75 30.97
N LYS A 259 -4.62 6.41 30.39
CA LYS A 259 -4.79 6.18 28.96
C LYS A 259 -6.20 6.65 28.56
N PRO A 260 -6.36 7.30 27.39
CA PRO A 260 -7.64 7.86 26.97
C PRO A 260 -8.77 6.86 26.99
N HIS A 261 -9.93 7.29 27.47
CA HIS A 261 -11.10 6.42 27.60
C HIS A 261 -11.51 5.81 26.24
N ASN A 262 -11.70 6.64 25.21
CA ASN A 262 -12.10 6.19 23.88
C ASN A 262 -11.08 5.23 23.24
N LEU A 263 -9.79 5.39 23.56
CA LEU A 263 -8.75 4.48 23.09
C LEU A 263 -8.85 3.11 23.76
N LYS A 264 -9.18 3.04 25.06
CA LYS A 264 -9.40 1.76 25.76
C LYS A 264 -10.60 1.01 25.17
N VAL A 265 -11.69 1.72 24.91
CA VAL A 265 -12.91 1.14 24.29
C VAL A 265 -12.56 0.53 22.93
N LEU A 266 -11.96 1.33 22.04
CA LEU A 266 -11.58 0.90 20.69
C LEU A 266 -10.65 -0.32 20.69
N GLN A 267 -9.67 -0.35 21.59
CA GLN A 267 -8.76 -1.49 21.72
C GLN A 267 -9.45 -2.76 22.21
N SER A 268 -10.41 -2.63 23.13
CA SER A 268 -11.19 -3.76 23.61
C SER A 268 -12.03 -4.38 22.49
N ASP A 269 -12.67 -3.56 21.65
CA ASP A 269 -13.49 -4.03 20.54
C ASP A 269 -12.63 -4.65 19.43
N THR A 270 -11.48 -4.03 19.14
CA THR A 270 -10.47 -4.63 18.24
C THR A 270 -10.01 -6.00 18.74
N SER A 271 -9.80 -6.16 20.05
CA SER A 271 -9.35 -7.44 20.62
C SER A 271 -10.43 -8.54 20.57
N LYS A 272 -11.70 -8.19 20.75
CA LYS A 272 -12.84 -9.11 20.59
C LYS A 272 -12.94 -9.58 19.14
N LEU A 273 -12.82 -8.64 18.19
CA LEU A 273 -12.83 -8.94 16.76
C LEU A 273 -11.67 -9.86 16.38
N LYS A 274 -10.45 -9.59 16.86
CA LYS A 274 -9.28 -10.47 16.62
C LYS A 274 -9.46 -11.87 17.18
N LYS A 275 -10.08 -12.03 18.36
CA LYS A 275 -10.39 -13.35 18.92
C LYS A 275 -11.40 -14.10 18.08
N GLN A 276 -12.41 -13.40 17.54
CA GLN A 276 -13.40 -13.96 16.63
C GLN A 276 -12.75 -14.42 15.31
N ILE A 277 -11.85 -13.62 14.74
CA ILE A 277 -11.07 -13.96 13.54
C ILE A 277 -10.17 -15.17 13.78
N LYS A 278 -9.49 -15.25 14.93
CA LYS A 278 -8.58 -16.37 15.25
C LYS A 278 -9.29 -17.72 15.39
N MET A 279 -10.59 -17.73 15.67
CA MET A 279 -11.39 -18.96 15.67
C MET A 279 -11.80 -19.41 14.26
N LEU A 280 -11.75 -18.53 13.26
CA LEU A 280 -12.16 -18.80 11.88
C LEU A 280 -11.00 -19.25 10.98
N THR A 281 -9.76 -18.89 11.30
CA THR A 281 -8.56 -19.06 10.46
C THR A 281 -7.92 -20.47 10.43
N ASN A 282 -8.51 -21.52 11.00
CA ASN A 282 -7.86 -22.84 11.12
C ASN A 282 -7.90 -23.71 9.82
N GLY A 283 -8.34 -23.17 8.68
CA GLY A 283 -8.39 -23.89 7.39
C GLY A 283 -7.83 -23.04 6.24
N GLU A 284 -6.63 -23.35 5.76
CA GLU A 284 -5.93 -22.60 4.71
C GLU A 284 -6.37 -23.01 3.28
N THR A 285 -6.64 -22.05 2.39
CA THR A 285 -6.35 -22.19 0.94
C THR A 285 -6.23 -20.82 0.24
N LYS A 286 -5.28 -20.70 -0.70
CA LYS A 286 -4.94 -19.48 -1.49
C LYS A 286 -5.33 -19.67 -2.96
N ILE A 287 -5.95 -18.67 -3.61
CA ILE A 287 -6.24 -18.67 -5.06
C ILE A 287 -5.97 -17.29 -5.69
N GLN A 288 -5.52 -17.26 -6.95
CA GLN A 288 -5.15 -16.09 -7.77
C GLN A 288 -6.19 -15.85 -8.90
N VAL A 289 -6.44 -14.57 -9.26
CA VAL A 289 -7.53 -14.14 -10.20
C VAL A 289 -7.01 -13.35 -11.41
N LYS A 290 -7.63 -13.51 -12.59
CA LYS A 290 -7.42 -12.76 -13.86
C LYS A 290 -8.77 -12.38 -14.51
N VAL A 291 -8.92 -11.15 -15.03
CA VAL A 291 -10.17 -10.61 -15.66
C VAL A 291 -9.87 -9.79 -16.92
N GLN A 292 -10.76 -9.81 -17.93
CA GLN A 292 -10.76 -8.97 -19.16
C GLN A 292 -12.09 -8.19 -19.33
N PRO A 293 -12.12 -6.96 -19.93
CA PRO A 293 -13.33 -6.13 -20.05
C PRO A 293 -13.77 -5.77 -21.50
N ASN A 294 -15.03 -5.33 -21.69
CA ASN A 294 -15.45 -4.49 -22.85
C ASN A 294 -16.77 -3.66 -22.69
N LYS A 295 -16.61 -2.32 -22.86
CA LYS A 295 -17.36 -1.21 -23.53
C LYS A 295 -18.89 -0.92 -23.43
N GLU A 296 -19.19 0.26 -22.83
CA GLU A 296 -20.09 1.45 -23.14
C GLU A 296 -21.48 1.25 -23.82
N SER A 297 -22.59 1.97 -23.53
CA SER A 297 -22.96 3.34 -23.06
C SER A 297 -24.47 3.32 -22.62
N GLU A 298 -25.02 3.97 -21.56
CA GLU A 298 -25.56 5.34 -21.29
C GLU A 298 -27.13 5.44 -21.28
N LEU A 299 -27.79 5.55 -20.09
CA LEU A 299 -28.88 6.53 -19.73
C LEU A 299 -29.66 6.25 -18.39
N ASN A 300 -29.33 7.05 -17.35
CA ASN A 300 -30.13 7.83 -16.36
C ASN A 300 -31.23 7.33 -15.35
N LEU A 301 -31.13 7.94 -14.15
CA LEU A 301 -32.01 8.09 -12.93
C LEU A 301 -31.93 6.95 -11.86
N SER A 302 -31.70 7.16 -10.55
CA SER A 302 -31.60 8.33 -9.66
C SER A 302 -30.90 8.00 -8.32
N LYS A 303 -30.30 9.02 -7.68
CA LYS A 303 -29.56 9.12 -6.39
C LYS A 303 -30.18 8.42 -5.16
N GLU A 304 -29.31 7.81 -4.34
CA GLU A 304 -29.04 8.24 -2.95
C GLU A 304 -27.72 7.65 -2.41
N GLU A 305 -27.06 8.40 -1.52
CA GLU A 305 -25.66 8.36 -1.10
C GLU A 305 -25.32 7.25 -0.09
N SER A 306 -24.00 6.98 0.07
CA SER A 306 -23.28 6.48 1.27
C SER A 306 -22.48 5.19 1.02
N LEU A 307 -21.18 5.01 1.30
CA LEU A 307 -20.06 5.82 1.77
C LEU A 307 -18.82 4.91 1.69
N LEU A 308 -17.66 5.50 1.42
CA LEU A 308 -16.34 4.89 1.49
C LEU A 308 -16.04 4.30 2.88
N MET A 309 -15.51 3.08 2.95
CA MET A 309 -14.68 2.67 4.09
C MET A 309 -13.68 1.59 3.68
N HIS A 310 -12.45 2.00 3.33
CA HIS A 310 -11.30 1.10 3.31
C HIS A 310 -11.01 0.71 4.77
N SER A 311 -11.41 -0.51 5.14
CA SER A 311 -11.08 -1.09 6.43
C SER A 311 -9.57 -1.28 6.54
N LYS A 312 -8.95 -0.51 7.44
CA LYS A 312 -7.58 -0.70 7.91
C LYS A 312 -7.56 -1.81 8.98
N THR A 313 -7.44 -3.08 8.61
CA THR A 313 -6.88 -4.11 9.50
C THR A 313 -6.34 -5.32 8.74
N PRO A 314 -5.17 -5.88 9.13
CA PRO A 314 -4.65 -7.12 8.60
C PRO A 314 -5.27 -8.32 9.35
N ASN A 315 -6.09 -9.10 8.66
CA ASN A 315 -6.05 -10.57 8.57
C ASN A 315 -7.39 -11.11 8.03
N ASN A 316 -7.29 -11.85 6.92
CA ASN A 316 -8.33 -12.62 6.21
C ASN A 316 -9.34 -11.88 5.33
N GLU A 317 -8.82 -11.10 4.36
CA GLU A 317 -9.60 -10.50 3.26
C GLU A 317 -10.48 -11.51 2.48
N ILE A 318 -10.08 -12.79 2.42
CA ILE A 318 -10.84 -13.84 1.71
C ILE A 318 -12.08 -14.26 2.50
N ASP A 319 -11.98 -14.44 3.81
CA ASP A 319 -13.13 -14.83 4.64
C ASP A 319 -14.16 -13.69 4.70
N ASP A 320 -13.69 -12.45 4.83
CA ASP A 320 -14.58 -11.29 4.79
C ASP A 320 -15.27 -11.15 3.43
N TYR A 321 -14.58 -11.48 2.34
CA TYR A 321 -15.17 -11.53 1.00
C TYR A 321 -16.21 -12.63 0.88
N VAL A 322 -15.90 -13.89 1.21
CA VAL A 322 -16.82 -15.04 1.09
C VAL A 322 -18.05 -14.90 2.01
N ASN A 323 -17.92 -14.23 3.15
CA ASN A 323 -19.06 -13.92 4.01
C ASN A 323 -19.85 -12.67 3.58
N GLY A 324 -19.42 -12.00 2.51
CA GLY A 324 -20.09 -10.82 1.94
C GLY A 324 -19.91 -9.55 2.77
N TYR A 325 -18.93 -9.49 3.69
CA TYR A 325 -18.58 -8.31 4.47
C TYR A 325 -17.59 -7.40 3.75
N LEU A 326 -16.81 -7.95 2.82
CA LEU A 326 -15.89 -7.22 1.97
C LEU A 326 -16.33 -7.35 0.52
N CYS A 327 -16.31 -6.24 -0.21
CA CYS A 327 -16.44 -6.24 -1.67
C CYS A 327 -15.06 -6.04 -2.29
N LEU A 328 -14.79 -6.74 -3.38
CA LEU A 328 -13.56 -6.56 -4.15
C LEU A 328 -13.74 -5.40 -5.11
N TYR A 329 -12.82 -4.45 -5.05
CA TYR A 329 -12.78 -3.32 -5.96
C TYR A 329 -11.63 -3.49 -6.96
N GLY A 330 -11.92 -3.30 -8.24
CA GLY A 330 -10.95 -3.48 -9.31
C GLY A 330 -11.27 -2.62 -10.54
N GLY A 331 -10.55 -2.82 -11.64
CA GLY A 331 -10.81 -2.13 -12.90
C GLY A 331 -9.85 -0.99 -13.22
N SER A 332 -9.67 -0.78 -14.52
CA SER A 332 -8.72 0.17 -15.11
C SER A 332 -9.41 0.97 -16.21
N GLY A 333 -8.84 2.13 -16.54
CA GLY A 333 -9.45 3.03 -17.50
C GLY A 333 -10.75 3.62 -16.95
N TRP A 334 -11.78 3.70 -17.82
CA TRP A 334 -13.07 4.31 -17.51
C TRP A 334 -13.78 3.55 -16.37
N TRP A 335 -14.00 2.24 -16.50
CA TRP A 335 -14.80 1.48 -15.52
C TRP A 335 -13.97 0.97 -14.34
N LYS A 336 -14.47 1.22 -13.12
CA LYS A 336 -14.14 0.45 -11.91
C LYS A 336 -15.19 -0.63 -11.71
N TYR A 337 -14.85 -1.72 -11.04
CA TYR A 337 -15.74 -2.82 -10.72
C TYR A 337 -15.76 -3.01 -9.22
N GLU A 338 -16.92 -3.38 -8.71
CA GLU A 338 -17.16 -3.80 -7.35
C GLU A 338 -17.91 -5.12 -7.37
N ILE A 339 -17.28 -6.13 -6.80
CA ILE A 339 -17.78 -7.50 -6.72
C ILE A 339 -18.03 -7.77 -5.25
N CYS A 340 -19.30 -7.88 -4.87
CA CYS A 340 -19.70 -8.26 -3.52
C CYS A 340 -20.22 -9.69 -3.57
N TYR A 341 -19.45 -10.62 -3.02
CA TYR A 341 -19.79 -12.05 -3.03
C TYR A 341 -21.18 -12.29 -2.41
N ASN A 342 -21.96 -13.17 -3.04
CA ASN A 342 -23.35 -13.48 -2.67
C ASN A 342 -24.32 -12.28 -2.64
N LYS A 343 -23.94 -11.14 -3.22
CA LYS A 343 -24.78 -9.94 -3.23
C LYS A 343 -24.98 -9.42 -4.64
N TYR A 344 -23.97 -8.79 -5.20
CA TYR A 344 -24.08 -8.14 -6.50
C TYR A 344 -22.71 -7.88 -7.11
N ILE A 345 -22.74 -7.64 -8.41
CA ILE A 345 -21.61 -7.18 -9.20
C ILE A 345 -22.03 -5.90 -9.88
N ARG A 346 -21.24 -4.85 -9.72
CA ARG A 346 -21.46 -3.58 -10.41
C ARG A 346 -20.18 -3.00 -10.94
N GLN A 347 -20.28 -2.23 -12.01
CA GLN A 347 -19.24 -1.34 -12.47
C GLN A 347 -19.60 0.10 -12.11
N VAL A 348 -18.59 0.90 -11.77
CA VAL A 348 -18.67 2.29 -11.32
C VAL A 348 -17.66 3.11 -12.11
N HIS A 349 -18.09 4.12 -12.84
CA HIS A 349 -17.20 5.16 -13.39
C HIS A 349 -17.41 6.48 -12.63
N LYS A 350 -16.32 7.18 -12.31
CA LYS A 350 -16.36 8.46 -11.59
C LYS A 350 -15.59 9.51 -12.36
N GLU A 351 -16.26 10.57 -12.81
CA GLU A 351 -15.66 11.72 -13.46
C GLU A 351 -15.81 12.97 -12.59
N LYS A 352 -14.76 13.81 -12.47
CA LYS A 352 -14.82 15.00 -11.61
C LYS A 352 -15.89 15.96 -12.10
N GLY A 353 -16.92 16.19 -11.28
CA GLY A 353 -18.02 17.10 -11.56
C GLY A 353 -19.24 16.46 -12.25
N LYS A 354 -19.21 15.15 -12.52
CA LYS A 354 -20.36 14.35 -13.01
C LYS A 354 -20.77 13.30 -11.96
N PRO A 355 -22.03 12.83 -11.97
CA PRO A 355 -22.47 11.75 -11.09
C PRO A 355 -21.75 10.43 -11.42
N ASP A 356 -21.62 9.56 -10.40
CA ASP A 356 -21.07 8.21 -10.57
C ASP A 356 -21.97 7.40 -11.53
N GLU A 357 -21.38 6.86 -12.59
CA GLU A 357 -22.05 5.97 -13.53
C GLU A 357 -21.99 4.54 -12.97
N ILE A 358 -23.14 3.98 -12.54
CA ILE A 358 -23.20 2.64 -11.94
C ILE A 358 -24.01 1.69 -12.83
N VAL A 359 -23.42 0.58 -13.26
CA VAL A 359 -24.12 -0.47 -14.01
C VAL A 359 -24.04 -1.78 -13.23
N VAL A 360 -25.19 -2.33 -12.85
CA VAL A 360 -25.28 -3.63 -12.16
C VAL A 360 -25.14 -4.73 -13.19
N LEU A 361 -24.08 -5.51 -13.10
CA LEU A 361 -23.80 -6.63 -14.01
C LEU A 361 -24.55 -7.91 -13.60
N GLY A 362 -24.95 -7.99 -12.33
CA GLY A 362 -25.82 -9.05 -11.82
C GLY A 362 -26.01 -8.95 -10.31
N THR A 363 -27.08 -9.56 -9.82
CA THR A 363 -27.40 -9.75 -8.41
C THR A 363 -27.44 -11.24 -8.11
N PHE A 364 -26.97 -11.64 -6.93
CA PHE A 364 -26.96 -13.05 -6.57
C PHE A 364 -28.34 -13.46 -6.08
N ASN A 365 -28.92 -14.47 -6.73
CA ASN A 365 -30.12 -15.14 -6.27
C ASN A 365 -29.84 -16.65 -6.22
N MET A 366 -29.99 -17.24 -5.03
CA MET A 366 -29.68 -18.65 -4.81
C MET A 366 -30.54 -19.58 -5.68
N ASP A 367 -31.84 -19.30 -5.81
CA ASP A 367 -32.75 -20.16 -6.58
C ASP A 367 -32.46 -20.11 -8.08
N GLU A 368 -32.13 -18.92 -8.60
CA GLU A 368 -31.74 -18.74 -10.00
C GLU A 368 -30.36 -19.36 -10.28
N HIS A 369 -29.44 -19.26 -9.33
CA HIS A 369 -28.14 -19.93 -9.39
C HIS A 369 -28.29 -21.46 -9.44
N ILE A 370 -29.12 -22.06 -8.57
CA ILE A 370 -29.36 -23.52 -8.57
C ILE A 370 -30.01 -23.97 -9.88
N LYS A 371 -30.96 -23.21 -10.42
CA LYS A 371 -31.56 -23.49 -11.74
C LYS A 371 -30.51 -23.45 -12.85
N TRP A 372 -29.66 -22.42 -12.85
CA TRP A 372 -28.59 -22.26 -13.83
C TRP A 372 -27.56 -23.40 -13.75
N VAL A 373 -27.10 -23.79 -12.57
CA VAL A 373 -26.16 -24.92 -12.38
C VAL A 373 -26.79 -26.26 -12.80
N THR A 374 -28.11 -26.40 -12.67
CA THR A 374 -28.83 -27.59 -13.12
C THR A 374 -28.88 -27.68 -14.64
N GLN A 375 -29.01 -26.54 -15.31
CA GLN A 375 -29.03 -26.42 -16.78
C GLN A 375 -27.64 -26.48 -17.41
N ASN A 376 -26.58 -26.19 -16.64
CA ASN A 376 -25.18 -26.18 -17.09
C ASN A 376 -24.33 -27.17 -16.25
N PRO A 377 -24.47 -28.50 -16.45
CA PRO A 377 -23.81 -29.53 -15.63
C PRO A 377 -22.27 -29.43 -15.62
N GLU A 378 -21.66 -28.87 -16.66
CA GLU A 378 -20.23 -28.63 -16.78
C GLU A 378 -19.70 -27.57 -15.80
N LYS A 379 -20.59 -26.71 -15.29
CA LYS A 379 -20.32 -25.65 -14.29
C LYS A 379 -20.52 -26.12 -12.85
N LYS A 380 -20.96 -27.37 -12.65
CA LYS A 380 -21.02 -27.96 -11.31
C LYS A 380 -19.62 -28.06 -10.72
N PRO A 381 -19.44 -27.82 -9.41
CA PRO A 381 -18.16 -27.97 -8.75
C PRO A 381 -17.60 -29.39 -8.97
N LYS A 382 -16.54 -29.50 -9.76
CA LYS A 382 -15.88 -30.78 -10.00
C LYS A 382 -14.95 -31.10 -8.84
N LEU A 383 -15.07 -32.31 -8.33
CA LEU A 383 -14.15 -32.86 -7.34
C LEU A 383 -12.90 -33.38 -8.07
N ASP A 384 -11.73 -33.03 -7.57
CA ASP A 384 -10.48 -33.63 -8.02
C ASP A 384 -10.31 -35.07 -7.50
N ALA A 385 -9.21 -35.72 -7.91
CA ALA A 385 -8.88 -37.09 -7.50
C ALA A 385 -8.79 -37.28 -5.97
N PHE A 386 -8.72 -36.21 -5.19
CA PHE A 386 -8.65 -36.19 -3.74
C PHE A 386 -9.97 -35.73 -3.08
N GLY A 387 -11.05 -35.56 -3.85
CA GLY A 387 -12.36 -35.14 -3.35
C GLY A 387 -12.45 -33.65 -3.03
N LYS A 388 -11.55 -32.80 -3.55
CA LYS A 388 -11.57 -31.35 -3.33
C LYS A 388 -12.19 -30.61 -4.50
N ARG A 389 -13.01 -29.59 -4.22
CA ARG A 389 -13.60 -28.69 -5.22
C ARG A 389 -12.54 -27.69 -5.68
N GLN A 390 -12.26 -27.63 -6.97
CA GLN A 390 -11.20 -26.75 -7.50
C GLN A 390 -11.68 -25.38 -7.96
N VAL A 391 -12.94 -25.27 -8.43
CA VAL A 391 -13.53 -24.02 -8.93
C VAL A 391 -15.02 -24.00 -8.57
N ILE A 392 -15.52 -22.84 -8.12
CA ILE A 392 -16.95 -22.64 -7.86
C ILE A 392 -17.46 -21.48 -8.71
N SER A 393 -18.21 -21.82 -9.75
CA SER A 393 -18.93 -20.85 -10.59
C SER A 393 -20.13 -20.30 -9.82
N HIS A 394 -20.24 -18.98 -9.72
CA HIS A 394 -21.39 -18.28 -9.18
C HIS A 394 -22.11 -17.54 -10.30
N PHE A 395 -23.43 -17.64 -10.29
CA PHE A 395 -24.28 -16.99 -11.27
C PHE A 395 -25.01 -15.81 -10.63
N TYR A 396 -24.82 -14.63 -11.21
CA TYR A 396 -25.45 -13.39 -10.82
C TYR A 396 -26.39 -12.97 -11.94
N SER A 397 -27.68 -13.12 -11.70
CA SER A 397 -28.77 -12.83 -12.61
C SER A 397 -29.35 -11.45 -12.34
N SER A 398 -30.33 -11.02 -13.15
CA SER A 398 -31.08 -9.78 -12.87
C SER A 398 -30.22 -8.52 -12.79
N GLY A 399 -29.15 -8.45 -13.58
CA GLY A 399 -28.42 -7.21 -13.80
C GLY A 399 -29.24 -6.18 -14.57
N SER A 400 -28.73 -4.97 -14.68
CA SER A 400 -29.40 -3.90 -15.41
C SER A 400 -29.64 -4.30 -16.87
N ILE A 401 -30.74 -3.81 -17.45
CA ILE A 401 -31.13 -4.11 -18.82
C ILE A 401 -30.03 -3.62 -19.78
N CYS A 402 -29.58 -4.50 -20.65
CA CYS A 402 -28.68 -4.14 -21.73
C CYS A 402 -29.47 -3.41 -22.81
N GLU A 403 -29.16 -2.15 -23.03
CA GLU A 403 -29.88 -1.29 -23.97
C GLU A 403 -29.83 -1.81 -25.42
N LYS A 404 -28.78 -2.55 -25.79
CA LYS A 404 -28.63 -3.12 -27.14
C LYS A 404 -29.50 -4.36 -27.37
N THR A 405 -29.72 -5.17 -26.34
CA THR A 405 -30.39 -6.47 -26.46
C THR A 405 -31.76 -6.53 -25.79
N GLY A 406 -32.09 -5.56 -24.93
CA GLY A 406 -33.31 -5.54 -24.13
C GLY A 406 -33.36 -6.58 -23.01
N ALA A 407 -32.32 -7.41 -22.88
CA ALA A 407 -32.23 -8.46 -21.86
C ALA A 407 -31.49 -7.95 -20.62
N ASN A 408 -31.83 -8.50 -19.44
CA ASN A 408 -31.07 -8.24 -18.22
C ASN A 408 -29.64 -8.77 -18.38
N ARG A 409 -28.67 -8.00 -17.87
CA ARG A 409 -27.28 -8.49 -17.80
C ARG A 409 -27.20 -9.66 -16.81
N GLU A 410 -26.37 -10.62 -17.15
CA GLU A 410 -26.07 -11.77 -16.32
C GLU A 410 -24.56 -11.94 -16.27
N THR A 411 -24.04 -12.32 -15.11
CA THR A 411 -22.60 -12.47 -14.87
C THR A 411 -22.31 -13.80 -14.23
N GLU A 412 -21.39 -14.54 -14.83
CA GLU A 412 -20.78 -15.71 -14.24
C GLU A 412 -19.43 -15.31 -13.61
N VAL A 413 -19.20 -15.72 -12.37
CA VAL A 413 -17.92 -15.54 -11.67
C VAL A 413 -17.38 -16.89 -11.23
N ASP A 414 -16.26 -17.28 -11.80
CA ASP A 414 -15.50 -18.46 -11.37
C ASP A 414 -14.56 -18.06 -10.23
N ASN A 415 -14.82 -18.56 -9.02
CA ASN A 415 -13.98 -18.36 -7.83
C ASN A 415 -13.12 -19.58 -7.49
#